data_AF-A0AAW7LKQ1-F1
#
_entry.id   AF-A0AAW7LKQ1-F1
#
_cell.length_a   1.000
_cell.length_b   1.000
_cell.length_c   1.000
_cell.angle_alpha   90.00
_cell.angle_beta   90.00
_cell.angle_gamma   90.00
#
_symmetry.space_group_name_H-M   'P 1'
#
loop_
_entity.id
_entity.type
_entity.pdbx_description
1 polymer ?
#
loop_
_entity_poly.entity_id
_entity_poly.type
_entity_poly.pdbx_seq_one_letter_code
_entity_poly.pdbx_strand_id
1 'polypeptide(L)'
;MAEPHDRKPILTIEQQIEHLKQKGVAFELCSEEEAADYLRDKCNFFKLASYRKLFSKYEGGPRDGRYVDLDFGQLRLLAALDQELRHATPCSA
;
A
#
# COMPACT_ATOMS: atom_id res chain seq x y z
N MET A 1 6.32 20.25 31.89
CA MET A 1 7.07 19.15 31.25
C MET A 1 6.14 18.57 30.19
N ALA A 2 6.39 18.83 28.91
CA ALA A 2 5.59 18.30 27.82
C ALA A 2 6.57 17.57 26.89
N GLU A 3 6.40 16.26 26.77
CA GLU A 3 7.26 15.40 25.96
C GLU A 3 7.02 15.69 24.47
N PRO A 4 8.07 15.85 23.65
CA PRO A 4 7.90 16.12 22.23
C PRO A 4 7.36 14.88 21.51
N HIS A 5 6.17 15.03 20.92
CA HIS A 5 5.50 14.03 20.09
C HIS A 5 6.46 13.35 19.10
N ASP A 6 6.59 12.03 19.22
CA ASP A 6 7.18 11.08 18.28
C ASP A 6 6.65 11.33 16.86
N ARG A 7 7.32 12.21 16.11
CA ARG A 7 7.14 12.31 14.66
C ARG A 7 7.78 11.07 14.07
N LYS A 8 6.97 10.01 13.88
CA LYS A 8 7.39 8.79 13.19
C LYS A 8 8.15 9.21 11.91
N PRO A 9 9.41 8.80 11.74
CA PRO A 9 10.20 9.19 10.59
C PRO A 9 9.47 8.80 9.31
N ILE A 10 9.57 9.65 8.28
CA ILE A 10 9.09 9.30 6.95
C ILE A 10 9.91 8.10 6.50
N LEU A 11 9.27 6.93 6.42
CA LEU A 11 9.90 5.69 5.97
C LEU A 11 10.48 5.92 4.58
N THR A 12 11.75 5.54 4.36
CA THR A 12 12.33 5.52 3.01
C THR A 12 11.58 4.53 2.13
N ILE A 13 11.75 4.63 0.81
CA ILE A 13 11.07 3.74 -0.15
C ILE A 13 11.37 2.26 0.17
N GLU A 14 12.63 1.94 0.45
CA GLU A 14 13.06 0.61 0.85
C GLU A 14 12.37 0.15 2.13
N GLN A 15 12.26 1.03 3.14
CA GLN A 15 11.54 0.71 4.37
C GLN A 15 10.03 0.53 4.15
N GLN A 16 9.44 1.25 3.19
CA GLN A 16 8.04 1.06 2.82
C GLN A 16 7.81 -0.30 2.17
N ILE A 17 8.72 -0.72 1.27
CA ILE A 17 8.68 -2.04 0.63
C ILE A 17 8.85 -3.15 1.67
N GLU A 18 9.85 -3.05 2.54
CA GLU A 18 10.07 -4.02 3.62
C GLU A 18 8.84 -4.12 4.55
N HIS A 19 8.24 -2.98 4.91
CA HIS A 19 7.04 -2.97 5.73
C HIS A 19 5.83 -3.63 5.04
N LEU A 20 5.74 -3.56 3.71
CA LEU A 20 4.73 -4.27 2.93
C LEU A 20 5.00 -5.78 2.94
N LYS A 21 6.25 -6.21 2.72
CA LYS A 21 6.67 -7.61 2.80
C LYS A 21 6.38 -8.23 4.17
N GLN A 22 6.70 -7.51 5.25
CA GLN A 22 6.41 -7.96 6.62
C GLN A 22 4.92 -8.19 6.87
N LYS A 23 4.05 -7.42 6.21
CA LYS A 23 2.59 -7.59 6.28
C LYS A 23 2.05 -8.72 5.39
N GLY A 24 2.93 -9.44 4.69
CA GLY A 24 2.54 -10.51 3.77
C GLY A 24 2.11 -10.01 2.40
N VAL A 25 2.57 -8.82 1.97
CA VAL A 25 2.39 -8.37 0.59
C VAL A 25 3.47 -8.99 -0.29
N ALA A 26 3.06 -9.71 -1.32
CA ALA A 26 3.92 -10.26 -2.36
C ALA A 26 4.29 -9.20 -3.41
N PHE A 27 5.36 -9.48 -4.15
CA PHE A 27 5.90 -8.65 -5.24
C PHE A 27 6.11 -9.51 -6.50
N GLU A 28 5.19 -10.43 -6.75
CA GLU A 28 5.23 -11.37 -7.87
C GLU A 28 4.67 -10.74 -9.15
N LEU A 29 3.65 -9.88 -9.05
CA LEU A 29 3.07 -9.18 -10.21
C LEU A 29 3.73 -7.82 -10.48
N CYS A 30 4.49 -7.30 -9.51
CA CYS A 30 5.17 -6.02 -9.61
C CYS A 30 6.50 -6.12 -8.87
N SER A 31 7.60 -5.94 -9.59
CA SER A 31 8.95 -6.02 -9.02
C SER A 31 9.18 -4.94 -7.96
N GLU A 32 10.15 -5.17 -7.07
CA GLU A 32 10.53 -4.21 -6.04
C GLU A 32 10.99 -2.87 -6.63
N GLU A 33 11.68 -2.91 -7.77
CA GLU A 33 12.12 -1.71 -8.50
C GLU A 33 10.93 -0.89 -9.02
N GLU A 34 9.93 -1.54 -9.60
CA GLU A 34 8.69 -0.88 -10.04
C GLU A 34 7.87 -0.36 -8.86
N ALA A 35 7.82 -1.12 -7.77
CA ALA A 35 7.18 -0.67 -6.55
C ALA A 35 7.90 0.55 -5.97
N ALA A 36 9.24 0.57 -6.01
CA ALA A 36 10.03 1.69 -5.54
C ALA A 36 9.78 2.96 -6.36
N ASP A 37 9.72 2.83 -7.69
CA ASP A 37 9.38 3.94 -8.58
C ASP A 37 7.96 4.46 -8.30
N TYR A 38 6.98 3.55 -8.13
CA TYR A 38 5.60 3.92 -7.81
C TYR A 38 5.47 4.62 -6.44
N LEU A 39 6.21 4.16 -5.44
CA LEU A 39 6.21 4.71 -4.08
C LEU A 39 7.01 6.02 -3.94
N ARG A 40 7.77 6.42 -4.97
CA ARG A 40 8.50 7.69 -4.99
C ARG A 40 7.57 8.89 -4.79
N ASP A 41 6.32 8.77 -5.26
CA ASP A 41 5.27 9.72 -4.91
C ASP A 41 4.69 9.43 -3.51
N LYS A 42 4.76 10.44 -2.63
CA LYS A 42 4.29 10.29 -1.24
C LYS A 42 2.81 9.96 -1.12
N CYS A 43 1.96 10.38 -2.06
CA CYS A 43 0.52 10.12 -1.98
C CYS A 43 0.21 8.67 -2.33
N ASN A 44 1.00 8.04 -3.20
CA ASN A 44 0.77 6.67 -3.66
C ASN A 44 0.81 5.66 -2.51
N PHE A 45 1.73 5.78 -1.55
CA PHE A 45 1.76 4.88 -0.40
C PHE A 45 0.48 4.95 0.45
N PHE A 46 -0.07 6.15 0.69
CA PHE A 46 -1.30 6.32 1.47
C PHE A 46 -2.54 5.81 0.73
N LYS A 47 -2.60 5.98 -0.60
CA LYS A 47 -3.65 5.38 -1.44
C LYS A 47 -3.62 3.85 -1.30
N LEU A 48 -2.46 3.23 -1.53
CA LEU A 48 -2.27 1.79 -1.37
C LEU A 48 -2.63 1.31 0.05
N ALA A 49 -2.27 2.09 1.07
CA ALA A 49 -2.63 1.80 2.47
C ALA A 49 -4.14 1.74 2.72
N SER A 50 -4.92 2.51 1.97
CA SER A 50 -6.37 2.53 2.10
C SER A 50 -7.00 1.27 1.48
N TYR A 51 -6.49 0.82 0.31
CA TYR A 51 -6.98 -0.38 -0.37
C TYR A 51 -6.61 -1.68 0.32
N ARG A 52 -5.55 -1.69 1.15
CA ARG A 52 -5.20 -2.85 1.97
C ARG A 52 -6.36 -3.35 2.85
N LYS A 53 -7.30 -2.48 3.23
CA LYS A 53 -8.50 -2.87 4.01
C LYS A 53 -9.48 -3.77 3.24
N LEU A 54 -9.37 -3.83 1.91
CA LEU A 54 -10.21 -4.67 1.05
C LEU A 54 -9.79 -6.14 1.06
N PHE A 55 -8.60 -6.44 1.57
CA PHE A 55 -8.05 -7.79 1.59
C PHE A 55 -8.18 -8.42 2.96
N SER A 56 -8.52 -9.71 2.96
CA SER A 56 -8.60 -10.51 4.17
C SER A 56 -7.21 -10.74 4.75
N LYS A 57 -7.17 -10.97 6.07
CA LYS A 57 -5.95 -11.34 6.79
C LYS A 57 -6.09 -12.74 7.35
N TYR A 58 -4.98 -13.43 7.53
CA TYR A 58 -4.97 -14.68 8.26
C TYR A 58 -5.40 -14.42 9.71
N GLU A 59 -6.36 -15.20 10.19
CA GLU A 59 -6.83 -15.20 11.57
C GLU A 59 -6.32 -16.48 12.24
N GLY A 60 -5.42 -16.31 13.21
CA GLY A 60 -4.79 -17.40 13.96
C GLY A 60 -3.60 -18.06 13.25
N GLY A 61 -2.81 -18.78 14.05
CA GLY A 61 -1.64 -19.53 13.59
C GLY A 61 -0.39 -18.67 13.34
N PRO A 62 0.64 -19.24 12.68
CA PRO A 62 1.96 -18.60 12.54
C PRO A 62 1.98 -17.40 11.57
N ARG A 63 0.90 -17.17 10.82
CA ARG A 63 0.77 -16.07 9.84
C ARG A 63 -0.27 -15.03 10.26
N ASP A 64 -0.76 -15.11 11.50
CA ASP A 64 -1.77 -14.20 12.04
C ASP A 64 -1.44 -12.73 11.76
N GLY A 65 -2.44 -11.99 11.26
CA GLY A 65 -2.32 -10.57 10.96
C GLY A 65 -1.65 -10.21 9.62
N ARG A 66 -1.13 -11.20 8.86
CA ARG A 66 -0.65 -10.99 7.47
C ARG A 66 -1.80 -11.06 6.48
N TYR A 67 -1.67 -10.34 5.37
CA TYR A 67 -2.66 -10.41 4.28
C TYR A 67 -2.64 -11.78 3.59
N VAL A 68 -3.82 -12.24 3.18
CA VAL A 68 -3.99 -13.49 2.43
C VAL A 68 -3.90 -13.16 0.94
N ASP A 69 -2.93 -13.77 0.25
CA ASP A 69 -2.77 -13.68 -1.22
C ASP A 69 -2.73 -12.25 -1.78
N LEU A 70 -2.20 -11.30 -1.00
CA LEU A 70 -2.12 -9.90 -1.41
C LEU A 70 -0.80 -9.62 -2.11
N ASP A 71 -0.87 -9.10 -3.32
CA ASP A 71 0.29 -8.64 -4.10
C ASP A 71 0.28 -7.11 -4.27
N PHE A 72 1.47 -6.52 -4.34
CA PHE A 72 1.63 -5.08 -4.61
C PHE A 72 1.00 -4.67 -5.94
N GLY A 73 1.11 -5.51 -6.97
CA GLY A 73 0.50 -5.28 -8.29
C GLY A 73 -1.02 -5.14 -8.23
N GLN A 74 -1.70 -5.91 -7.35
CA GLN A 74 -3.14 -5.76 -7.15
C GLN A 74 -3.48 -4.41 -6.52
N LEU A 75 -2.71 -3.96 -5.53
CA LEU A 75 -2.90 -2.65 -4.91
C LEU A 75 -2.65 -1.51 -5.90
N ARG A 76 -1.61 -1.63 -6.74
CA ARG A 76 -1.29 -0.68 -7.81
C ARG A 76 -2.42 -0.61 -8.84
N LEU A 77 -2.96 -1.77 -9.25
CA LEU A 77 -4.08 -1.85 -10.18
C LEU A 77 -5.34 -1.19 -9.60
N LEU A 78 -5.67 -1.45 -8.33
CA LEU A 78 -6.80 -0.80 -7.66
C LEU A 78 -6.64 0.72 -7.60
N ALA A 79 -5.44 1.22 -7.33
CA ALA A 79 -5.16 2.65 -7.32
C ALA A 79 -5.31 3.29 -8.72
N ALA A 80 -4.88 2.58 -9.78
CA ALA A 80 -5.06 3.04 -11.15
C ALA A 80 -6.56 3.06 -11.53
N LEU A 81 -7.30 2.00 -11.22
CA LEU A 81 -8.75 1.92 -11.50
C LEU A 81 -9.54 3.02 -10.76
N ASP A 82 -9.23 3.30 -9.50
CA ASP A 82 -9.86 4.40 -8.76
C ASP A 82 -9.59 5.77 -9.39
N GLN A 83 -8.36 6.01 -9.87
CA GLN A 83 -8.02 7.24 -10.58
C GLN A 83 -8.80 7.35 -11.90
N GLU A 84 -8.82 6.28 -12.69
CA GLU A 84 -9.58 6.23 -13.95
C GLU A 84 -11.07 6.50 -13.70
N LEU A 85 -11.69 5.90 -12.68
CA LEU A 85 -13.11 6.13 -12.36
C LEU A 85 -13.41 7.59 -11.97
N ARG A 86 -12.48 8.27 -11.30
CA ARG A 86 -12.63 9.69 -10.95
C ARG A 86 -12.48 10.62 -12.16
N HIS A 87 -11.70 10.22 -13.15
CA HIS A 87 -11.52 10.99 -14.38
C HIS A 87 -12.58 10.66 -15.45
N ALA A 88 -13.07 9.42 -15.47
CA ALA A 88 -14.06 8.91 -16.43
C ALA A 88 -15.50 9.33 -16.11
N THR A 89 -15.75 9.96 -14.96
CA THR A 89 -16.99 10.69 -14.71
C THR A 89 -16.79 12.15 -15.11
N PRO A 90 -17.00 12.54 -16.39
CA PRO A 90 -17.21 13.94 -16.67
C PRO A 90 -18.40 14.35 -15.80
N CYS A 91 -18.18 15.40 -15.00
CA CYS A 91 -19.24 16.13 -14.35
C CYS A 91 -20.28 16.48 -15.44
N SER A 92 -21.36 15.71 -15.52
CA SER A 92 -22.56 16.12 -16.21
C SER A 92 -23.21 17.18 -15.32
N ALA A 93 -22.78 18.42 -15.50
CA ALA A 93 -23.42 19.64 -14.97
C ALA A 93 -23.60 20.62 -16.14
#